data_AF-A0A0T7BLV3-F1
#
_entry.id   AF-A0A0T7BLV3-F1
#
_cell.length_a   1.000
_cell.length_b   1.000
_cell.length_c   1.000
_cell.angle_alpha   90.00
_cell.angle_beta   90.00
_cell.angle_gamma   90.00
#
_symmetry.space_group_name_H-M   'P 1'
#
loop_
_entity.id
_entity.type
_entity.pdbx_description
1 polymer ?
#
loop_
_entity_poly.entity_id
_entity_poly.type
_entity_poly.pdbx_seq_one_letter_code
_entity_poly.pdbx_strand_id
1 'polypeptide(L)'
;MREQVLKLYSAEIQLAFEKEVDESKQRDFVNYRESYQNNLHQLEKQDLGQVLAKMQTLEAELSQAIASLNGALQTMNNTVNTLRNIRLVSTIIGRVIKMM
;
A
#
# COMPACT_ATOMS: atom_id res chain seq x y z
N MET A 1 -3.64 14.00 -19.74
CA MET A 1 -2.70 15.09 -19.40
C MET A 1 -1.24 14.71 -19.67
N ARG A 2 -0.75 13.55 -19.21
CA ARG A 2 0.62 13.08 -19.48
C ARG A 2 1.00 13.04 -20.97
N GLU A 3 0.13 12.49 -21.83
CA GLU A 3 0.32 12.49 -23.29
C GLU A 3 0.39 13.90 -23.89
N GLN A 4 -0.37 14.84 -23.34
CA GLN A 4 -0.36 16.23 -23.81
C GLN A 4 0.93 16.94 -23.41
N VAL A 5 1.46 16.69 -22.20
CA VAL A 5 2.79 17.15 -21.82
C VAL A 5 3.82 16.57 -22.80
N LEU A 6 3.83 15.26 -23.05
CA LEU A 6 4.76 14.66 -24.02
C LEU A 6 4.66 15.31 -25.41
N LYS A 7 3.44 15.57 -25.88
CA LYS A 7 3.21 16.28 -27.15
C LYS A 7 3.78 17.69 -27.13
N LEU A 8 3.65 18.43 -26.04
CA LEU A 8 4.23 19.77 -25.91
C LEU A 8 5.75 19.77 -26.03
N TYR A 9 6.42 18.68 -25.63
CA TYR A 9 7.88 18.50 -25.77
C TYR A 9 8.27 17.68 -27.01
N SER A 10 7.34 17.42 -27.93
CA SER A 10 7.63 16.70 -29.18
C SER A 10 8.62 17.48 -30.07
N ALA A 11 9.35 16.74 -30.90
CA ALA A 11 10.29 17.33 -31.86
C ALA A 11 9.60 18.31 -32.82
N GLU A 12 8.37 18.02 -33.27
CA GLU A 12 7.64 18.90 -34.18
C GLU A 12 7.30 20.25 -33.54
N ILE A 13 6.83 20.23 -32.30
CA ILE A 13 6.52 21.47 -31.56
C ILE A 13 7.80 22.21 -31.17
N GLN A 14 8.86 21.50 -30.81
CA GLN A 14 10.15 22.10 -30.49
C GLN A 14 10.76 22.81 -31.71
N LEU A 15 10.70 22.20 -32.89
CA LEU A 15 11.13 22.82 -34.15
C LEU A 15 10.28 24.03 -34.53
N ALA A 16 8.98 24.01 -34.23
CA ALA A 16 8.11 25.16 -34.46
C ALA A 16 8.44 26.32 -33.49
N PHE A 17 8.72 26.00 -32.22
CA PHE A 17 9.13 26.97 -31.21
C PHE A 17 10.47 27.65 -31.56
N GLU A 18 11.47 26.88 -32.02
CA GLU A 18 12.78 27.41 -32.42
C GLU A 18 12.73 28.34 -33.63
N LYS A 19 11.68 28.23 -34.46
CA LYS A 19 11.44 29.08 -35.63
C LYS A 19 10.56 30.29 -35.32
N GLU A 20 9.94 30.35 -34.13
CA GLU A 20 9.16 31.50 -33.71
C GLU A 20 10.11 32.66 -33.42
N VAL A 21 9.85 33.82 -34.03
CA VAL A 21 10.68 35.03 -33.91
C VAL A 21 10.10 36.03 -32.92
N ASP A 22 8.82 35.88 -32.58
CA ASP A 22 8.14 36.71 -31.59
C ASP A 22 8.49 36.23 -30.17
N GLU A 23 9.32 37.00 -29.47
CA GLU A 23 9.76 36.73 -28.10
C GLU A 23 8.58 36.65 -27.10
N SER A 24 7.49 37.38 -27.33
CA SER A 24 6.30 37.31 -26.46
C SER A 24 5.65 35.94 -26.56
N LYS A 25 5.47 35.45 -27.79
CA LYS A 25 4.90 34.11 -28.02
C LYS A 25 5.80 33.01 -27.48
N GLN A 26 7.11 33.15 -27.61
CA GLN A 26 8.04 32.18 -27.02
C GLN A 26 7.87 32.12 -25.50
N ARG A 27 7.83 33.28 -24.84
CA ARG A 27 7.64 33.37 -23.39
C ARG A 27 6.30 32.78 -22.94
N ASP A 28 5.22 33.13 -23.63
CA ASP A 28 3.89 32.62 -23.32
C ASP A 28 3.82 31.10 -23.45
N PHE A 29 4.49 30.55 -24.47
CA PHE A 29 4.54 29.12 -24.69
C PHE A 29 5.38 28.38 -23.62
N VAL A 30 6.50 28.96 -23.19
CA VAL A 30 7.29 28.41 -22.06
C VAL A 30 6.45 28.40 -20.78
N ASN A 31 5.81 29.52 -20.45
CA ASN A 31 4.93 29.64 -19.29
C ASN A 31 3.79 28.60 -19.34
N TYR A 32 3.20 28.41 -20.53
CA TYR A 32 2.17 27.41 -20.74
C TYR A 32 2.69 25.98 -20.53
N ARG A 33 3.87 25.63 -21.07
CA ARG A 33 4.51 24.31 -20.86
C ARG A 33 4.74 24.05 -19.38
N GLU A 34 5.34 25.01 -18.67
CA GLU A 34 5.63 24.89 -17.24
C GLU A 34 4.34 24.75 -16.42
N SER A 35 3.31 25.55 -16.71
CA SER A 35 2.01 25.43 -16.05
C SER A 35 1.40 24.05 -16.24
N TYR A 36 1.43 23.51 -17.47
CA TYR A 36 0.88 22.19 -17.77
C TYR A 36 1.64 21.07 -17.05
N GLN A 37 2.97 21.14 -17.03
CA GLN A 37 3.82 20.19 -16.32
C GLN A 37 3.59 20.25 -14.80
N ASN A 38 3.47 21.44 -14.23
CA ASN A 38 3.18 21.63 -12.81
C ASN A 38 1.80 21.05 -12.44
N ASN A 39 0.78 21.28 -13.28
CA ASN A 39 -0.55 20.72 -13.05
C ASN A 39 -0.53 19.18 -13.09
N LEU A 40 0.19 18.59 -14.04
CA LEU A 40 0.38 17.14 -14.09
C LEU A 40 1.05 16.63 -12.81
N HIS A 41 2.11 17.30 -12.37
CA HIS A 41 2.84 16.91 -11.16
C HIS A 41 1.96 16.97 -9.90
N GLN A 42 1.11 18.00 -9.77
CA GLN A 42 0.19 18.10 -8.64
C GLN A 42 -0.85 16.97 -8.64
N LEU A 43 -1.40 16.62 -9.80
CA LEU A 43 -2.33 15.50 -9.92
C LEU A 43 -1.66 14.17 -9.58
N GLU A 44 -0.47 13.90 -10.13
CA GLU A 44 0.28 12.68 -9.83
C GLU A 44 0.64 12.59 -8.35
N LYS A 45 1.00 13.71 -7.71
CA LYS A 45 1.27 13.78 -6.27
C LYS A 45 0.01 13.50 -5.45
N GLN A 46 -1.14 14.02 -5.86
CA GLN A 46 -2.41 13.77 -5.19
C GLN A 46 -2.80 12.29 -5.28
N ASP A 47 -2.68 11.68 -6.45
CA ASP A 47 -2.95 10.27 -6.66
C ASP A 47 -2.03 9.39 -5.81
N LEU A 48 -0.72 9.69 -5.80
CA LEU A 48 0.25 9.00 -4.95
C LEU A 48 -0.08 9.17 -3.46
N GLY A 49 -0.52 10.36 -3.03
CA GLY A 49 -0.96 10.60 -1.66
C GLY A 49 -2.16 9.74 -1.27
N GLN A 50 -3.13 9.56 -2.17
CA GLN A 50 -4.29 8.69 -1.93
C GLN A 50 -3.89 7.21 -1.85
N VAL A 51 -2.99 6.76 -2.72
CA VAL A 51 -2.47 5.39 -2.68
C VAL A 51 -1.71 5.15 -1.38
N LEU A 52 -0.85 6.08 -0.97
CA LEU A 52 -0.11 5.99 0.29
C LEU A 52 -1.04 5.89 1.50
N ALA A 53 -2.08 6.73 1.56
CA ALA A 53 -3.06 6.69 2.64
C ALA A 53 -3.76 5.32 2.73
N LYS A 54 -4.16 4.75 1.59
CA LYS A 54 -4.76 3.40 1.54
C LYS A 54 -3.78 2.33 2.00
N MET A 55 -2.51 2.41 1.58
CA MET A 55 -1.48 1.46 1.99
C MET A 55 -1.24 1.49 3.50
N GLN A 56 -1.19 2.68 4.10
CA GLN A 56 -1.03 2.84 5.55
C GLN A 56 -2.19 2.22 6.34
N THR A 57 -3.43 2.38 5.86
CA THR A 57 -4.59 1.72 6.47
C THR A 57 -4.48 0.20 6.39
N LEU A 58 -4.13 -0.33 5.22
CA LEU A 58 -3.96 -1.78 5.01
C LEU A 58 -2.83 -2.36 5.87
N GLU A 59 -1.73 -1.63 6.07
CA GLU A 59 -0.63 -2.06 6.94
C GLU A 59 -1.08 -2.20 8.40
N ALA A 60 -1.88 -1.25 8.89
CA ALA A 60 -2.45 -1.32 10.24
C ALA A 60 -3.42 -2.49 10.39
N GLU A 61 -4.32 -2.68 9.42
CA GLU A 61 -5.28 -3.80 9.40
C GLU A 61 -4.56 -5.16 9.37
N LEU A 62 -3.53 -5.29 8.54
CA LEU A 62 -2.73 -6.51 8.45
C LEU A 62 -2.01 -6.80 9.77
N SER A 63 -1.42 -5.79 10.40
CA SER A 63 -0.75 -5.91 11.69
C SER A 63 -1.72 -6.38 12.78
N GLN A 64 -2.94 -5.83 12.79
CA GLN A 64 -4.00 -6.24 13.71
C GLN A 64 -4.43 -7.69 13.46
N ALA A 65 -4.63 -8.07 12.19
CA ALA A 65 -5.00 -9.43 11.82
C ALA A 65 -3.94 -10.46 12.24
N ILE A 66 -2.65 -10.13 12.06
CA ILE A 66 -1.52 -10.97 12.52
C ILE A 66 -1.54 -11.11 14.05
N ALA A 67 -1.75 -10.02 14.78
CA ALA A 67 -1.83 -10.06 16.24
C ALA A 67 -3.01 -10.93 16.72
N SER A 68 -4.18 -10.80 16.10
CA SER A 68 -5.35 -11.61 16.40
C SER A 68 -5.12 -13.10 16.11
N LEU A 69 -4.48 -13.43 14.98
CA LEU A 69 -4.14 -14.80 14.63
C LEU A 69 -3.18 -15.42 15.63
N ASN A 70 -2.14 -14.68 16.03
CA ASN A 70 -1.19 -15.13 17.06
C ASN A 70 -1.89 -15.41 18.40
N GLY A 71 -2.81 -14.54 18.81
CA GLY A 71 -3.64 -14.77 20.00
C GLY A 71 -4.47 -16.05 19.90
N ALA A 72 -5.16 -16.25 18.76
CA ALA A 72 -5.95 -17.44 18.52
C ALA A 72 -5.12 -18.74 18.56
N LEU A 73 -3.91 -18.71 17.98
CA LEU A 73 -2.97 -19.83 18.03
C LEU A 73 -2.51 -20.14 19.46
N GLN A 74 -2.23 -19.12 20.27
CA GLN A 74 -1.89 -19.31 21.68
C GLN A 74 -3.04 -19.93 22.47
N THR A 75 -4.27 -19.45 22.27
CA THR A 75 -5.47 -20.04 22.87
C THR A 75 -5.62 -21.50 22.47
N MET A 76 -5.49 -21.84 21.19
CA MET A 76 -5.58 -23.21 20.71
C MET A 76 -4.50 -24.10 21.35
N ASN A 77 -3.26 -23.62 21.44
CA ASN A 77 -2.18 -24.36 22.08
C ASN A 77 -2.47 -24.63 23.56
N ASN A 78 -3.01 -23.64 24.28
CA ASN A 78 -3.44 -23.81 25.67
C ASN A 78 -4.56 -24.85 25.80
N THR A 79 -5.56 -24.81 24.91
CA THR A 79 -6.64 -25.81 24.89
C THR A 79 -6.10 -27.22 24.65
N VAL A 80 -5.19 -27.40 23.69
CA VAL A 80 -4.55 -28.71 23.43
C VAL A 80 -3.78 -29.21 24.65
N ASN A 81 -3.05 -28.33 25.34
CA ASN A 81 -2.32 -28.69 26.55
C ASN A 81 -3.26 -29.09 27.69
N THR A 82 -4.37 -28.37 27.90
CA THR A 82 -5.40 -28.74 28.88
C THR A 82 -6.00 -30.11 28.56
N LEU A 83 -6.36 -30.38 27.30
CA LEU A 83 -6.88 -31.69 26.89
C LEU A 83 -5.87 -32.82 27.12
N ARG A 84 -4.59 -32.59 26.85
CA ARG A 84 -3.52 -33.55 27.17
C ARG A 84 -3.41 -33.82 28.67
N ASN A 85 -3.45 -32.78 29.50
CA ASN A 85 -3.38 -32.92 30.95
C ASN A 85 -4.59 -33.69 31.51
N ILE A 86 -5.80 -33.40 31.04
CA ILE A 86 -7.01 -34.16 31.41
C ILE A 86 -6.83 -35.64 31.05
N ARG A 87 -6.38 -35.95 29.83
CA ARG A 87 -6.13 -37.34 29.40
C ARG A 87 -5.13 -38.06 30.31
N LEU A 88 -4.06 -37.38 30.73
CA LEU A 88 -3.07 -37.93 31.64
C LEU A 88 -3.68 -38.26 33.01
N VAL A 89 -4.44 -37.31 33.59
CA VAL A 89 -5.11 -37.50 34.88
C VAL A 89 -6.12 -38.65 34.81
N SER A 90 -6.95 -38.72 33.77
CA SER A 90 -7.91 -39.82 33.57
C SER A 90 -7.22 -41.18 33.46
N THR A 91 -6.06 -41.22 32.79
CA THR A 91 -5.27 -42.47 32.65
C THR A 91 -4.71 -42.92 34.01
N ILE A 92 -4.23 -41.99 34.83
CA ILE A 92 -3.73 -42.30 36.18
C ILE A 92 -4.87 -42.81 37.07
N ILE A 93 -6.01 -42.12 37.11
CA ILE A 93 -7.18 -42.52 37.90
C ILE A 93 -7.67 -43.92 37.48
N GLY A 94 -7.78 -44.17 36.17
CA GLY A 94 -8.18 -45.49 35.66
C GLY A 94 -7.22 -46.63 36.04
N ARG A 95 -5.92 -46.34 36.21
CA ARG A 95 -4.94 -47.32 36.71
C ARG A 95 -5.11 -47.56 38.21
N VAL A 96 -5.33 -46.52 39.01
CA VAL A 96 -5.57 -46.65 40.45
C VAL A 96 -6.81 -47.49 40.73
N ILE A 97 -7.92 -47.22 40.03
CA ILE A 97 -9.17 -47.97 40.20
C ILE A 97 -9.01 -49.44 39.81
N LYS A 98 -8.16 -49.77 38.81
CA LYS A 98 -7.88 -51.16 38.43
C LYS A 98 -6.95 -51.92 39.39
N MET A 99 -6.22 -51.22 40.25
CA MET A 99 -5.34 -51.83 41.26
C MET A 99 -6.04 -52.02 42.62
N MET A 100 -7.17 -51.35 42.84
CA MET A 100 -8.11 -51.66 43.92
C MET A 100 -9.01 -52.83 43.53
#